data_AF-A0AAX1EHV4-F1
#
_entry.id   AF-A0AAX1EHV4-F1
#
_cell.length_a   1.000
_cell.length_b   1.000
_cell.length_c   1.000
_cell.angle_alpha   90.00
_cell.angle_beta   90.00
_cell.angle_gamma   90.00
#
_symmetry.space_group_name_H-M   'P 1'
#
loop_
_entity.id
_entity.type
_entity.pdbx_description
1 polymer ?
#
loop_
_entity_poly.entity_id
_entity_poly.type
_entity_poly.pdbx_seq_one_letter_code
_entity_poly.pdbx_strand_id
1 'polypeptide(L)'
;MSNAILLPRIIRLRDAPAYLGMDRHRFNEEVRPNVRELSIGTQGIAFDRLDLDAWVDDYIQCSDRPAASNRRSLEIWDESARQESTKKVVTGKSTKNSLDTDFAKALVLATSKKRKNT
;
A
#
# COMPACT_ATOMS: atom_id res chain seq x y z
N MET A 1 -39.57 17.43 -14.14
CA MET A 1 -38.79 17.40 -15.39
C MET A 1 -37.40 16.91 -15.02
N SER A 2 -37.02 15.72 -15.47
CA SER A 2 -35.69 15.17 -15.25
C SER A 2 -34.68 15.97 -16.07
N ASN A 3 -33.89 16.82 -15.41
CA ASN A 3 -32.74 17.44 -16.04
C ASN A 3 -31.70 16.34 -16.30
N ALA A 4 -31.68 15.83 -17.53
CA ALA A 4 -30.59 14.98 -17.98
C ALA A 4 -29.33 15.83 -18.03
N ILE A 5 -28.42 15.61 -17.08
CA ILE A 5 -27.10 16.24 -17.10
C ILE A 5 -26.34 15.57 -18.24
N LEU A 6 -26.37 16.20 -19.42
CA LEU A 6 -25.59 15.76 -20.57
C LEU A 6 -24.12 16.06 -20.27
N LEU A 7 -23.34 15.01 -20.00
CA LEU A 7 -21.89 15.15 -19.90
C LEU A 7 -21.33 15.60 -21.26
N PRO A 8 -20.43 16.60 -21.26
CA PRO A 8 -19.71 17.00 -22.47
C PRO A 8 -19.01 15.80 -23.09
N ARG A 9 -19.04 15.70 -24.42
CA ARG A 9 -18.30 14.66 -25.14
C ARG A 9 -16.79 14.83 -24.98
N ILE A 10 -16.33 16.06 -24.87
CA ILE A 10 -14.91 16.39 -24.71
C ILE A 10 -14.68 16.82 -23.27
N ILE A 11 -13.79 16.12 -22.58
CA ILE A 11 -13.43 16.36 -21.18
C ILE A 11 -12.02 16.96 -21.13
N ARG A 12 -11.86 18.08 -20.42
CA ARG A 12 -10.55 18.73 -20.25
C ARG A 12 -9.63 17.87 -19.38
N LEU A 13 -8.31 17.97 -19.58
CA LEU A 13 -7.31 17.30 -18.74
C LEU A 13 -7.52 17.54 -17.23
N ARG A 14 -8.04 18.71 -16.84
CA ARG A 14 -8.35 19.01 -15.44
C ARG A 14 -9.43 18.10 -14.86
N ASP A 15 -10.45 17.79 -15.65
CA ASP A 15 -11.67 17.13 -15.20
C ASP A 15 -11.65 15.62 -15.52
N ALA A 16 -10.76 15.17 -16.42
CA ALA A 16 -10.64 13.77 -16.83
C ALA A 16 -10.24 12.81 -15.69
N PRO A 17 -9.30 13.14 -14.77
CA PRO A 17 -8.99 12.28 -13.62
C PRO A 17 -10.19 12.11 -12.69
N ALA A 18 -10.97 13.17 -12.49
CA ALA A 18 -12.17 13.14 -11.65
C ALA A 18 -13.29 12.30 -12.29
N TYR A 19 -13.42 12.33 -13.62
CA TYR A 19 -14.36 11.48 -14.35
C TYR A 19 -14.10 9.99 -14.12
N LEU A 20 -12.82 9.58 -14.12
CA LEU A 20 -12.42 8.19 -13.88
C LEU A 20 -12.31 7.83 -12.39
N GLY A 21 -12.53 8.77 -11.47
CA GLY A 21 -12.41 8.54 -10.03
C GLY A 21 -10.99 8.22 -9.55
N MET A 22 -9.96 8.69 -10.28
CA MET A 22 -8.56 8.41 -9.97
C MET A 22 -7.76 9.69 -9.69
N ASP A 23 -6.56 9.52 -9.11
CA ASP A 23 -5.65 10.65 -8.88
C ASP A 23 -4.97 11.12 -10.18
N ARG A 24 -4.53 12.38 -10.17
CA ARG A 24 -3.91 13.02 -11.35
C ARG A 24 -2.57 12.39 -11.76
N HIS A 25 -1.84 11.79 -10.83
CA HIS A 25 -0.53 11.19 -11.14
C HIS A 25 -0.74 9.86 -11.87
N ARG A 26 -1.59 8.97 -11.33
CA ARG A 26 -1.98 7.74 -12.03
C ARG A 26 -2.61 8.00 -13.38
N PHE A 27 -3.48 8.99 -13.49
CA PHE A 27 -4.06 9.35 -14.79
C PHE A 27 -2.98 9.68 -15.83
N ASN A 28 -1.96 10.46 -15.45
CA ASN A 28 -0.88 10.84 -16.35
C ASN A 28 0.06 9.67 -16.71
N GLU A 29 0.20 8.68 -15.84
CA GLU A 29 1.06 7.51 -16.07
C GLU A 29 0.35 6.39 -16.84
N GLU A 30 -0.92 6.12 -16.52
CA GLU A 30 -1.65 4.94 -17.02
C GLU A 30 -2.63 5.27 -18.15
N VAL A 31 -3.35 6.39 -18.06
CA VAL A 31 -4.42 6.72 -19.02
C VAL A 31 -3.86 7.53 -20.18
N ARG A 32 -3.11 8.58 -19.86
CA ARG A 32 -2.63 9.57 -20.84
C ARG A 32 -1.81 8.98 -22.00
N PRO A 33 -0.93 7.97 -21.81
CA PRO A 33 -0.21 7.35 -22.92
C PRO A 33 -1.08 6.49 -23.84
N ASN A 34 -2.22 6.01 -23.33
CA ASN A 34 -3.08 5.03 -23.99
C ASN A 34 -4.32 5.68 -24.66
N VAL A 35 -4.58 6.95 -24.36
CA VAL A 35 -5.76 7.69 -24.86
C VAL A 35 -5.31 8.80 -25.81
N ARG A 36 -6.10 9.07 -26.85
CA ARG A 36 -5.79 10.14 -27.82
C ARG A 36 -5.94 11.52 -27.19
N GLU A 37 -4.85 12.29 -27.19
CA GLU A 37 -4.86 13.68 -26.77
C GLU A 37 -5.47 14.58 -27.87
N LEU A 38 -6.51 15.33 -27.51
CA LEU A 38 -7.08 16.38 -28.35
C LEU A 38 -6.56 17.74 -27.87
N SER A 39 -5.76 18.40 -28.70
CA SER A 39 -5.35 19.78 -28.45
C SER A 39 -6.50 20.74 -28.75
N ILE A 40 -6.84 21.59 -27.79
CA ILE A 40 -7.83 22.65 -27.91
C ILE A 40 -7.12 23.99 -27.78
N GLY A 41 -6.94 24.64 -28.93
CA GLY A 41 -6.24 25.92 -29.02
C GLY A 41 -4.74 25.77 -28.72
N THR A 42 -4.16 26.78 -28.07
CA THR A 42 -2.71 26.87 -27.89
C THR A 42 -2.17 26.03 -26.73
N GLN A 43 -2.95 25.84 -25.67
CA GLN A 43 -2.50 25.19 -24.42
C GLN A 43 -3.51 24.20 -23.83
N GLY A 44 -4.71 24.11 -24.39
CA GLY A 44 -5.72 23.21 -23.88
C GLY A 44 -5.45 21.78 -24.32
N ILE A 45 -5.48 20.83 -23.39
CA ILE A 45 -5.52 19.40 -23.68
C ILE A 45 -6.87 18.86 -23.20
N ALA A 46 -7.48 18.01 -24.02
CA ALA A 46 -8.75 17.36 -23.72
C ALA A 46 -8.79 15.95 -24.30
N PHE A 47 -9.79 15.18 -23.89
CA PHE A 47 -10.00 13.78 -24.25
C PHE A 47 -11.45 13.58 -24.67
N ASP A 48 -11.72 12.67 -25.60
CA ASP A 48 -13.08 12.20 -25.86
C ASP A 48 -13.50 11.26 -24.71
N ARG A 49 -14.74 11.43 -24.24
CA ARG A 49 -15.36 10.56 -23.24
C ARG A 49 -15.40 9.12 -23.72
N LEU A 50 -15.68 8.87 -25.00
CA LEU A 50 -15.75 7.50 -25.53
C LEU A 50 -14.38 6.81 -25.50
N ASP A 51 -13.31 7.55 -25.72
CA ASP A 51 -11.96 6.98 -25.64
C ASP A 51 -11.58 6.65 -24.19
N LEU A 52 -12.00 7.50 -23.23
CA LEU A 52 -11.85 7.21 -21.80
C LEU A 52 -12.67 5.99 -21.38
N ASP A 53 -13.92 5.89 -21.84
CA ASP A 53 -14.80 4.75 -21.54
C ASP A 53 -14.22 3.45 -22.13
N ALA A 54 -13.72 3.48 -23.38
CA ALA A 54 -13.07 2.32 -23.99
C ALA A 54 -11.82 1.88 -23.24
N TRP A 55 -11.00 2.84 -22.78
CA TRP A 55 -9.85 2.53 -21.93
C TRP A 55 -10.28 1.89 -20.60
N VAL A 56 -11.37 2.34 -20.00
CA VAL A 56 -11.92 1.73 -18.78
C VAL A 56 -12.41 0.30 -19.05
N ASP A 57 -13.08 0.06 -20.16
CA ASP A 57 -13.54 -1.28 -20.54
C ASP A 57 -12.36 -2.24 -20.71
N ASP A 58 -11.29 -1.78 -21.37
CA ASP A 58 -10.04 -2.54 -21.52
C ASP A 58 -9.35 -2.74 -20.16
N TYR A 59 -9.34 -1.70 -19.31
CA TYR A 59 -8.80 -1.78 -17.95
C TYR A 59 -9.58 -2.79 -17.10
N ILE A 60 -10.91 -2.83 -17.20
CA ILE A 60 -11.75 -3.81 -16.49
C ILE A 60 -11.46 -5.22 -16.99
N GLN A 61 -11.35 -5.42 -18.31
CA GLN A 61 -11.00 -6.72 -18.90
C GLN A 61 -9.60 -7.21 -18.48
N CYS A 62 -8.62 -6.30 -18.42
CA CYS A 62 -7.26 -6.63 -17.99
C CYS A 62 -7.14 -6.80 -16.48
N SER A 63 -7.93 -6.05 -15.72
CA SER A 63 -8.01 -6.08 -14.26
C SER A 63 -9.00 -7.12 -13.73
N ASP A 64 -9.53 -8.00 -14.59
CA ASP A 64 -10.42 -9.13 -14.28
C ASP A 64 -9.73 -10.24 -13.46
N ARG A 65 -8.91 -9.82 -12.50
CA ARG A 65 -8.90 -10.41 -11.17
C ARG A 65 -10.19 -9.94 -10.48
N PRO A 66 -11.30 -10.70 -10.57
CA PRO A 66 -12.49 -10.38 -9.79
C PRO A 66 -12.06 -10.18 -8.35
N ALA A 67 -12.47 -9.06 -7.76
CA ALA A 67 -12.15 -8.71 -6.37
C ALA A 67 -12.69 -9.73 -5.33
N ALA A 68 -13.23 -10.87 -5.80
CA ALA A 68 -13.88 -11.91 -5.01
C ALA A 68 -13.76 -13.36 -5.51
N SER A 69 -13.04 -13.73 -6.59
CA SER A 69 -12.98 -15.17 -6.98
C SER A 69 -11.76 -15.95 -6.48
N ASN A 70 -10.70 -15.30 -5.99
CA ASN A 70 -9.56 -16.03 -5.43
C ASN A 70 -8.72 -15.19 -4.45
N ARG A 71 -9.35 -14.76 -3.34
CA ARG A 71 -8.78 -14.26 -2.05
C ARG A 71 -9.57 -13.10 -1.43
N ARG A 72 -10.90 -13.18 -1.43
CA ARG A 72 -11.61 -12.67 -0.26
C ARG A 72 -12.20 -13.89 0.41
N SER A 73 -11.31 -14.61 1.11
CA SER A 73 -11.75 -15.49 2.18
C SER A 73 -12.84 -14.74 2.92
N LEU A 74 -13.95 -15.40 3.13
CA LEU A 74 -15.08 -14.94 3.92
C LEU A 74 -14.69 -14.83 5.41
N GLU A 75 -13.44 -14.47 5.70
CA GLU A 75 -12.99 -14.00 7.00
C GLU A 75 -13.36 -12.53 7.03
N ILE A 76 -14.61 -12.35 7.44
CA ILE A 76 -15.06 -11.24 8.27
C ILE A 76 -13.86 -10.78 9.11
N TRP A 77 -13.69 -9.47 9.23
CA TRP A 77 -12.83 -8.85 10.23
C TRP A 77 -13.35 -9.12 11.67
N ASP A 78 -13.76 -10.35 11.95
CA ASP A 78 -14.19 -10.80 13.26
C ASP A 78 -12.92 -11.04 14.07
N GLU A 79 -12.70 -10.04 14.92
CA GLU A 79 -11.90 -10.09 16.12
C GLU A 79 -10.42 -10.37 15.88
N SER A 80 -9.63 -9.31 16.03
CA SER A 80 -8.20 -9.42 16.20
C SER A 80 -7.89 -10.18 17.50
N ALA A 81 -7.95 -11.51 17.44
CA ALA A 81 -7.23 -12.36 18.36
C ALA A 81 -5.76 -11.97 18.21
N ARG A 82 -5.26 -11.25 19.23
CA ARG A 82 -3.90 -10.76 19.32
C ARG A 82 -2.95 -11.88 18.89
N GLN A 83 -2.13 -11.61 17.87
CA GLN A 83 -1.03 -12.48 17.49
C GLN A 83 -0.11 -12.63 18.69
N GLU A 84 -0.34 -13.67 19.49
CA GLU A 84 0.59 -14.09 20.51
C GLU A 84 1.83 -14.56 19.75
N SER A 85 2.89 -13.76 19.85
CA SER A 85 4.19 -14.08 19.29
C SER A 85 4.62 -15.44 19.88
N THR A 86 4.44 -16.53 19.13
CA THR A 86 5.11 -17.80 19.41
C THR A 86 6.59 -17.64 19.07
N LYS A 87 7.29 -16.83 19.86
CA LYS A 87 8.73 -16.95 20.02
C LYS A 87 8.94 -18.27 20.73
N LYS A 88 9.11 -19.33 19.95
CA LYS A 88 9.64 -20.60 20.45
C LYS A 88 10.99 -20.23 21.08
N VAL A 89 11.06 -20.31 22.40
CA VAL A 89 12.31 -20.12 23.15
C VAL A 89 13.25 -21.23 22.67
N VAL A 90 14.11 -20.89 21.72
CA VAL A 90 15.25 -21.74 21.39
C VAL A 90 16.27 -21.46 22.48
N THR A 91 16.29 -22.31 23.50
CA THR A 91 17.36 -22.31 24.49
C THR A 91 18.63 -22.77 23.80
N GLY A 92 19.43 -21.81 23.31
CA GLY A 92 20.79 -22.07 22.89
C GLY A 92 21.63 -22.47 24.11
N LYS A 93 21.84 -23.78 24.31
CA LYS A 93 22.81 -24.27 25.30
C LYS A 93 24.21 -23.98 24.77
N SER A 94 24.84 -22.93 25.29
CA SER A 94 26.26 -22.65 25.07
C SER A 94 27.09 -23.73 25.77
N THR A 95 27.84 -24.52 25.02
CA THR A 95 28.69 -25.62 25.49
C THR A 95 30.08 -25.16 25.97
N LYS A 96 30.26 -23.87 26.24
CA LYS A 96 31.53 -23.38 26.77
C LYS A 96 31.59 -23.68 28.26
N ASN A 97 32.39 -24.67 28.64
CA ASN A 97 32.79 -24.90 30.03
C ASN A 97 33.58 -23.67 30.51
N SER A 98 32.91 -22.71 31.15
CA SER A 98 33.58 -21.67 31.91
C SER A 98 34.12 -22.30 33.18
N LEU A 99 35.43 -22.19 33.42
CA LEU A 99 36.04 -22.62 34.68
C LEU A 99 35.53 -21.73 35.81
N ASP A 100 35.35 -22.30 37.00
CA ASP A 100 34.77 -21.64 38.19
C ASP A 100 35.43 -20.30 38.56
N THR A 101 36.68 -20.10 38.14
CA THR A 101 37.44 -18.86 38.29
C THR A 101 36.80 -17.67 37.56
N ASP A 102 36.18 -17.89 36.40
CA ASP A 102 35.56 -16.83 35.61
C ASP A 102 34.26 -16.34 36.26
N PHE A 103 33.51 -17.26 36.90
CA PHE A 103 32.29 -16.93 37.63
C PHE A 103 32.61 -16.08 38.88
N ALA A 104 33.64 -16.48 39.65
CA ALA A 104 34.08 -15.73 40.82
C ALA A 104 34.51 -14.29 40.45
N LYS A 105 35.25 -14.13 39.34
CA LYS A 105 35.69 -12.82 38.85
C LYS A 105 34.51 -11.94 38.42
N ALA A 106 33.49 -12.51 37.78
CA ALA A 106 32.28 -11.79 37.40
C ALA A 106 31.48 -11.29 38.61
N LEU A 107 31.41 -12.08 39.69
CA LEU A 107 30.69 -11.72 40.92
C LEU A 107 31.36 -10.54 41.66
N VAL A 108 32.70 -10.50 41.69
CA VAL A 108 33.46 -9.37 42.24
C VAL A 108 33.23 -8.09 41.43
N LEU A 109 33.20 -8.18 40.09
CA LEU A 109 32.90 -7.02 39.24
C LEU A 109 31.48 -6.50 39.43
N ALA A 110 30.50 -7.38 39.61
CA ALA A 110 29.11 -6.99 39.82
C ALA A 110 28.90 -6.27 41.18
N THR A 111 29.56 -6.74 42.23
CA THR A 111 29.43 -6.19 43.59
C THR A 111 30.28 -4.93 43.83
N SER A 112 31.31 -4.70 43.02
CA SER A 112 32.20 -3.53 43.13
C SER A 112 31.63 -2.21 42.59
N LYS A 113 30.32 -2.14 42.26
CA LYS A 113 29.68 -0.89 41.84
C LYS A 113 29.64 0.12 42.99
N LYS A 114 30.66 0.97 43.01
CA LYS A 114 30.89 2.17 43.82
C LYS A 114 29.61 2.97 44.05
N ARG A 115 29.21 3.16 45.32
CA ARG A 115 28.18 4.12 45.73
C ARG A 115 28.58 5.51 45.23
N LYS A 116 27.69 6.18 44.49
CA LYS A 116 27.81 7.62 44.20
C LYS A 116 27.32 8.35 45.46
N ASN A 117 28.23 9.12 46.08
CA ASN A 117 27.83 10.09 47.09
C ASN A 117 27.09 11.24 46.38
N THR A 118 25.89 11.54 46.87
CA THR A 118 25.26 12.86 46.78
C THR A 118 26.16 13.92 47.40
#